data_AF-A0A2T0PW08-F1
#
_entry.id   AF-A0A2T0PW08-F1
#
_cell.length_a   1.000
_cell.length_b   1.000
_cell.length_c   1.000
_cell.angle_alpha   90.00
_cell.angle_beta   90.00
_cell.angle_gamma   90.00
#
_symmetry.space_group_name_H-M   'P 1'
#
loop_
_entity.id
_entity.type
_entity.pdbx_description
1 polymer ?
#
loop_
_entity_poly.entity_id
_entity_poly.type
_entity_poly.pdbx_seq_one_letter_code
_entity_poly.pdbx_strand_id
1 'polypeptide(L)'
;MALVALENGLAYVVALKDRDDDDEGSPYPALNDHFYEAWFFFRKALDLRMPTFRDADRATVLEWLSSEVDLEFLFGERWTEPPDAVVDDLSRFWVYGTVVGMNRDAIRWLKAAFRDEGGPSMDSALVPDQKRFVALLRSFIPWLPWRETEQALIAIWAFGHDRELEYFTALADDTSLHPEVRESAAHYRRICERERAAREAEQAGDAAQADDSGIEWPSA
;
A
#
# COMPACT_ATOMS: atom_id res chain seq x y z
N MET A 1 -0.87 18.89 -1.16
CA MET A 1 -1.82 18.28 -2.14
C MET A 1 -1.67 16.76 -2.21
N ALA A 2 -0.45 16.20 -2.30
CA ALA A 2 -0.25 14.74 -2.41
C ALA A 2 -0.84 13.91 -1.24
N LEU A 3 -0.70 14.38 0.01
CA LEU A 3 -1.31 13.69 1.16
C LEU A 3 -2.83 13.65 1.12
N VAL A 4 -3.47 14.72 0.65
CA VAL A 4 -4.93 14.78 0.49
C VAL A 4 -5.39 13.85 -0.64
N ALA A 5 -4.63 13.78 -1.73
CA ALA A 5 -4.91 12.83 -2.81
C ALA A 5 -4.80 11.38 -2.34
N LEU A 6 -3.77 11.06 -1.55
CA LEU A 6 -3.61 9.73 -0.94
C LEU A 6 -4.75 9.43 0.05
N GLU A 7 -5.11 10.37 0.92
CA GLU A 7 -6.22 10.21 1.87
C GLU A 7 -7.53 9.88 1.14
N ASN A 8 -7.86 10.63 0.08
CA ASN A 8 -9.04 10.37 -0.75
C ASN A 8 -8.96 9.01 -1.46
N GLY A 9 -7.80 8.65 -1.99
CA GLY A 9 -7.59 7.37 -2.66
C GLY A 9 -7.71 6.18 -1.70
N LEU A 10 -7.20 6.30 -0.47
CA LEU A 10 -7.36 5.27 0.56
C LEU A 10 -8.83 5.16 1.00
N ALA A 11 -9.51 6.29 1.21
CA ALA A 11 -10.94 6.31 1.52
C ALA A 11 -11.78 5.65 0.42
N TYR A 12 -11.41 5.84 -0.84
CA TYR A 12 -12.06 5.19 -1.96
C TYR A 12 -11.91 3.66 -1.90
N VAL A 13 -10.69 3.16 -1.65
CA VAL A 13 -10.43 1.72 -1.50
C VAL A 13 -11.21 1.12 -0.33
N VAL A 14 -11.26 1.81 0.81
CA VAL A 14 -12.06 1.38 1.98
C VAL A 14 -13.54 1.27 1.62
N ALA A 15 -14.08 2.25 0.88
CA ALA A 15 -15.49 2.22 0.46
C ALA A 15 -15.83 1.06 -0.49
N LEU A 16 -14.82 0.42 -1.10
CA LEU A 16 -14.97 -0.74 -1.97
C LEU A 16 -14.70 -2.07 -1.26
N LYS A 17 -14.17 -2.06 -0.02
CA LYS A 17 -13.72 -3.24 0.72
C LYS A 17 -14.79 -4.32 0.90
N ASP A 18 -16.05 -3.94 1.17
CA ASP A 18 -17.17 -4.88 1.36
C ASP A 18 -17.44 -5.81 0.15
N ARG A 19 -16.72 -5.63 -0.97
CA ARG A 19 -16.84 -6.46 -2.18
C ARG A 19 -15.68 -7.42 -2.39
N ASP A 20 -14.53 -7.20 -1.76
CA ASP A 20 -13.26 -7.91 -2.02
C ASP A 20 -12.83 -8.84 -0.87
N ASP A 21 -13.58 -8.88 0.23
CA ASP A 21 -13.06 -9.37 1.53
C ASP A 21 -13.13 -10.90 1.74
N ASP A 22 -13.67 -11.69 0.80
CA ASP A 22 -13.84 -13.12 1.03
C ASP A 22 -13.10 -13.99 0.01
N ASP A 23 -12.40 -15.01 0.54
CA ASP A 23 -11.79 -16.17 -0.12
C ASP A 23 -12.79 -17.01 -0.98
N GLU A 24 -13.96 -16.48 -1.33
CA GLU A 24 -15.01 -17.13 -2.12
C GLU A 24 -15.40 -16.30 -3.35
N GLY A 25 -14.69 -16.55 -4.46
CA GLY A 25 -15.11 -16.13 -5.79
C GLY A 25 -14.65 -14.73 -6.20
N SER A 26 -14.71 -14.47 -7.51
CA SER A 26 -14.37 -13.17 -8.07
C SER A 26 -15.34 -12.09 -7.56
N PRO A 27 -14.84 -10.94 -7.05
CA PRO A 27 -15.68 -9.78 -6.71
C PRO A 27 -16.39 -9.16 -7.92
N TYR A 28 -15.96 -9.58 -9.12
CA TYR A 28 -16.50 -9.20 -10.42
C TYR A 28 -16.94 -10.46 -11.16
N PRO A 29 -18.08 -11.06 -10.80
CA PRO A 29 -18.48 -12.39 -11.30
C PRO A 29 -18.73 -12.42 -12.81
N ALA A 30 -18.95 -11.28 -13.47
CA ALA A 30 -19.05 -11.23 -14.93
C ALA A 30 -17.67 -11.29 -15.62
N LEU A 31 -16.60 -10.97 -14.90
CA LEU A 31 -15.22 -11.16 -15.35
C LEU A 31 -14.84 -12.62 -15.06
N ASN A 32 -14.88 -13.45 -16.10
CA ASN A 32 -14.62 -14.87 -16.00
C ASN A 32 -13.12 -15.19 -15.72
N ASP A 33 -12.79 -16.45 -15.45
CA ASP A 33 -11.41 -16.86 -15.15
C ASP A 33 -10.43 -16.53 -16.31
N HIS A 34 -10.90 -16.68 -17.56
CA HIS A 34 -10.10 -16.35 -18.74
C HIS A 34 -9.71 -14.87 -18.78
N PHE A 35 -10.61 -13.97 -18.37
CA PHE A 35 -10.30 -12.56 -18.21
C PHE A 35 -9.14 -12.35 -17.24
N TYR A 36 -9.16 -12.99 -16.07
CA TYR A 36 -8.09 -12.82 -15.08
C TYR A 36 -6.73 -13.31 -15.59
N GLU A 37 -6.71 -14.42 -16.32
CA GLU A 37 -5.49 -14.94 -16.95
C GLU A 37 -4.98 -14.00 -18.07
N ALA A 38 -5.87 -13.57 -18.97
CA ALA A 38 -5.53 -12.75 -20.13
C ALA A 38 -5.17 -11.30 -19.76
N TRP A 39 -5.86 -10.73 -18.77
CA TRP A 39 -5.67 -9.34 -18.32
C TRP A 39 -4.21 -9.04 -17.92
N PHE A 40 -3.55 -10.01 -17.30
CA PHE A 40 -2.15 -9.87 -16.89
C PHE A 40 -1.21 -9.59 -18.07
N PHE A 41 -1.51 -10.15 -19.25
CA PHE A 41 -0.71 -9.96 -20.47
C PHE A 41 -0.95 -8.60 -21.13
N PHE A 42 -2.14 -8.02 -20.94
CA PHE A 42 -2.50 -6.76 -21.57
C PHE A 42 -2.21 -5.52 -20.72
N ARG A 43 -1.94 -5.67 -19.42
CA ARG A 43 -1.79 -4.55 -18.47
C ARG A 43 -0.98 -3.36 -19.00
N LYS A 44 0.16 -3.61 -19.66
CA LYS A 44 1.00 -2.52 -20.23
C LYS A 44 0.43 -1.83 -21.47
N ALA A 45 -0.40 -2.51 -22.27
CA ALA A 45 -1.02 -1.95 -23.47
C ALA A 45 -2.34 -1.23 -23.15
N LEU A 46 -3.08 -1.70 -22.15
CA LEU A 46 -4.37 -1.13 -21.73
C LEU A 46 -4.21 0.18 -20.92
N ASP A 47 -3.14 0.29 -20.12
CA ASP A 47 -2.78 1.51 -19.35
C ASP A 47 -2.61 2.78 -20.21
N LEU A 48 -2.35 2.64 -21.51
CA LEU A 48 -2.11 3.79 -22.40
C LEU A 48 -3.38 4.40 -23.00
N ARG A 49 -4.54 3.71 -22.98
CA ARG A 49 -5.71 4.13 -23.78
C ARG A 49 -7.08 3.94 -23.15
N MET A 50 -7.19 3.39 -21.93
CA MET A 50 -8.47 3.43 -21.22
C MET A 50 -8.92 4.87 -20.97
N PRO A 51 -10.24 5.17 -21.02
CA PRO A 51 -10.78 6.48 -20.68
C PRO A 51 -10.36 6.89 -19.26
N THR A 52 -10.10 8.17 -19.05
CA THR A 52 -9.84 8.68 -17.71
C THR A 52 -11.09 8.55 -16.85
N PHE A 53 -10.97 8.55 -15.52
CA PHE A 53 -12.12 8.55 -14.60
C PHE A 53 -13.20 9.58 -14.94
N ARG A 54 -12.82 10.69 -15.58
CA ARG A 54 -13.72 11.76 -15.97
C ARG A 54 -14.59 11.40 -17.18
N ASP A 55 -14.10 10.52 -18.04
CA ASP A 55 -14.66 10.21 -19.36
C ASP A 55 -15.09 8.73 -19.47
N ALA A 56 -15.01 7.96 -18.37
CA ALA A 56 -15.36 6.55 -18.31
C ALA A 56 -16.88 6.33 -18.17
N ASP A 57 -17.65 6.79 -19.16
CA ASP A 57 -19.05 6.38 -19.31
C ASP A 57 -19.19 5.08 -20.12
N ARG A 58 -20.38 4.45 -20.07
CA ARG A 58 -20.63 3.17 -20.75
C ARG A 58 -20.28 3.22 -22.24
N ALA A 59 -20.63 4.31 -22.92
CA ALA A 59 -20.41 4.44 -24.36
C ALA A 59 -18.91 4.49 -24.68
N THR A 60 -18.15 5.22 -23.88
CA THR A 60 -16.70 5.37 -24.05
C THR A 60 -15.96 4.07 -23.73
N VAL A 61 -16.38 3.33 -22.70
CA VAL A 61 -15.82 2.01 -22.39
C VAL A 61 -16.10 1.01 -23.50
N LEU A 62 -17.30 1.02 -24.08
CA LEU A 62 -17.64 0.15 -25.22
C LEU A 62 -16.86 0.51 -26.48
N GLU A 63 -16.72 1.80 -26.78
CA GLU A 63 -15.92 2.26 -27.91
C GLU A 63 -14.47 1.79 -27.76
N TRP A 64 -13.88 1.98 -26.58
CA TRP A 64 -12.54 1.50 -26.27
C TRP A 64 -12.42 -0.03 -26.40
N LEU A 65 -13.33 -0.80 -25.80
CA LEU A 65 -13.36 -2.26 -25.90
C LEU A 65 -13.43 -2.74 -27.34
N SER A 66 -14.23 -2.06 -28.17
CA SER A 66 -14.40 -2.44 -29.59
C SER A 66 -13.22 -2.07 -30.48
N SER A 67 -12.43 -1.06 -30.10
CA SER A 67 -11.37 -0.49 -30.95
C SER A 67 -9.96 -0.93 -30.57
N GLU A 68 -9.72 -1.23 -29.30
CA GLU A 68 -8.37 -1.45 -28.76
C GLU A 68 -8.18 -2.85 -28.16
N VAL A 69 -9.25 -3.63 -27.99
CA VAL A 69 -9.22 -4.92 -27.29
C VAL A 69 -9.75 -6.03 -28.17
N ASP A 70 -8.96 -7.10 -28.30
CA ASP A 70 -9.47 -8.37 -28.83
C ASP A 70 -10.30 -9.06 -27.74
N LEU A 71 -11.63 -8.95 -27.85
CA LEU A 71 -12.56 -9.51 -26.87
C LEU A 71 -12.49 -11.04 -26.79
N GLU A 72 -12.24 -11.72 -27.92
CA GLU A 72 -12.12 -13.18 -27.93
C GLU A 72 -10.86 -13.61 -27.18
N PHE A 73 -9.76 -12.89 -27.35
CA PHE A 73 -8.56 -13.15 -26.57
C PHE A 73 -8.74 -12.73 -25.09
N LEU A 74 -9.39 -11.60 -24.80
CA LEU A 74 -9.51 -11.11 -23.42
C LEU A 74 -10.51 -11.90 -22.58
N PHE A 75 -11.63 -12.33 -23.16
CA PHE A 75 -12.72 -12.99 -22.42
C PHE A 75 -12.90 -14.46 -22.79
N GLY A 76 -12.18 -14.96 -23.79
CA GLY A 76 -12.30 -16.35 -24.27
C GLY A 76 -13.57 -16.58 -25.09
N GLU A 77 -14.33 -15.52 -25.38
CA GLU A 77 -15.58 -15.56 -26.10
C GLU A 77 -15.68 -14.36 -27.05
N ARG A 78 -16.25 -14.59 -28.23
CA ARG A 78 -16.44 -13.55 -29.22
C ARG A 78 -17.81 -12.88 -29.05
N TRP A 79 -17.81 -11.57 -28.83
CA TRP A 79 -19.03 -10.76 -28.78
C TRP A 79 -19.06 -9.72 -29.90
N THR A 80 -20.26 -9.45 -30.41
CA THR A 80 -20.49 -8.27 -31.25
C THR A 80 -20.59 -7.00 -30.39
N GLU A 81 -21.19 -7.12 -29.20
CA GLU A 81 -21.21 -6.10 -28.13
C GLU A 81 -21.11 -6.84 -26.78
N PRO A 82 -20.20 -6.46 -25.87
CA PRO A 82 -20.11 -7.04 -24.54
C PRO A 82 -21.40 -6.86 -23.71
N PRO A 83 -21.79 -7.84 -22.86
CA PRO A 83 -22.91 -7.69 -21.95
C PRO A 83 -22.71 -6.52 -20.96
N ASP A 84 -23.79 -5.84 -20.57
CA ASP A 84 -23.73 -4.70 -19.64
C ASP A 84 -23.05 -5.02 -18.31
N ALA A 85 -23.28 -6.23 -17.78
CA ALA A 85 -22.63 -6.68 -16.55
C ALA A 85 -21.11 -6.76 -16.69
N VAL A 86 -20.59 -7.18 -17.85
CA VAL A 86 -19.15 -7.22 -18.14
C VAL A 86 -18.59 -5.80 -18.21
N VAL A 87 -19.30 -4.87 -18.84
CA VAL A 87 -18.87 -3.47 -18.96
C VAL A 87 -18.81 -2.80 -17.59
N ASP A 88 -19.83 -2.99 -16.75
CA ASP A 88 -19.89 -2.43 -15.39
C ASP A 88 -18.79 -3.01 -14.49
N ASP A 89 -18.64 -4.34 -14.47
CA ASP A 89 -17.60 -5.01 -13.68
C ASP A 89 -16.20 -4.63 -14.14
N LEU A 90 -15.95 -4.57 -15.46
CA LEU A 90 -14.66 -4.12 -15.99
C LEU A 90 -14.35 -2.68 -15.59
N SER A 91 -15.35 -1.80 -15.67
CA SER A 91 -15.19 -0.39 -15.28
C SER A 91 -14.82 -0.26 -13.81
N ARG A 92 -15.49 -1.03 -12.93
CA ARG A 92 -15.20 -1.04 -11.49
C ARG A 92 -13.83 -1.64 -11.18
N PHE A 93 -13.49 -2.77 -11.80
CA PHE A 93 -12.18 -3.42 -11.66
C PHE A 93 -11.05 -2.47 -12.09
N TRP A 94 -11.23 -1.77 -13.21
CA TRP A 94 -10.27 -0.78 -13.70
C TRP A 94 -10.08 0.38 -12.72
N VAL A 95 -11.19 0.97 -12.30
CA VAL A 95 -11.23 2.09 -11.35
C VAL A 95 -10.49 1.70 -10.07
N TYR A 96 -10.82 0.51 -9.53
CA TYR A 96 -10.16 -0.04 -8.35
C TYR A 96 -8.65 -0.19 -8.56
N GLY A 97 -8.24 -0.90 -9.63
CA GLY A 97 -6.83 -1.12 -9.96
C GLY A 97 -6.04 0.17 -10.15
N THR A 98 -6.67 1.19 -10.74
CA THR A 98 -6.07 2.51 -10.95
C THR A 98 -5.88 3.25 -9.62
N VAL A 99 -6.89 3.27 -8.75
CA VAL A 99 -6.77 3.92 -7.43
C VAL A 99 -5.75 3.18 -6.55
N VAL A 100 -5.74 1.85 -6.56
CA VAL A 100 -4.73 1.03 -5.88
C VAL A 100 -3.33 1.37 -6.39
N GLY A 101 -3.13 1.40 -7.72
CA GLY A 101 -1.85 1.77 -8.33
C GLY A 101 -1.40 3.18 -7.92
N MET A 102 -2.30 4.15 -8.02
CA MET A 102 -2.06 5.53 -7.59
C MET A 102 -1.66 5.62 -6.12
N ASN A 103 -2.37 4.91 -5.23
CA ASN A 103 -2.06 4.90 -3.80
C ASN A 103 -0.66 4.31 -3.54
N ARG A 104 -0.32 3.19 -4.19
CA ARG A 104 1.00 2.55 -4.06
C ARG A 104 2.12 3.49 -4.53
N ASP A 105 1.92 4.17 -5.66
CA ASP A 105 2.90 5.11 -6.19
C ASP A 105 3.00 6.37 -5.34
N ALA A 106 1.88 6.89 -4.83
CA ALA A 106 1.86 8.01 -3.89
C ALA A 106 2.57 7.68 -2.58
N ILE A 107 2.34 6.48 -2.01
CA ILE A 107 3.05 5.99 -0.82
C ILE A 107 4.55 5.91 -1.10
N ARG A 108 4.96 5.32 -2.24
CA ARG A 108 6.38 5.21 -2.62
C ARG A 108 7.02 6.59 -2.81
N TRP A 109 6.32 7.50 -3.49
CA TRP A 109 6.80 8.85 -3.76
C TRP A 109 6.90 9.67 -2.48
N LEU A 110 5.88 9.69 -1.61
CA LEU A 110 5.91 10.37 -0.31
C LEU A 110 7.00 9.77 0.59
N LYS A 111 7.14 8.44 0.59
CA LYS A 111 8.21 7.76 1.32
C LYS A 111 9.60 8.24 0.85
N ALA A 112 9.81 8.41 -0.45
CA ALA A 112 11.07 8.93 -0.98
C ALA A 112 11.25 10.43 -0.68
N ALA A 113 10.19 11.23 -0.78
CA ALA A 113 10.22 12.67 -0.56
C ALA A 113 10.52 13.05 0.90
N PHE A 114 10.18 12.20 1.87
CA PHE A 114 10.43 12.43 3.29
C PHE A 114 11.71 11.77 3.81
N ARG A 115 12.67 11.43 2.94
CA ARG A 115 13.97 10.84 3.33
C ARG A 115 15.14 11.69 2.87
N ASP A 116 16.16 11.77 3.72
CA ASP A 116 17.50 12.28 3.41
C ASP A 116 18.47 11.08 3.27
N GLU A 117 19.76 11.35 3.01
CA GLU A 117 20.79 10.30 2.95
C GLU A 117 20.84 9.50 4.26
N GLY A 118 20.38 8.25 4.20
CA GLY A 118 20.46 7.29 5.31
C GLY A 118 19.28 7.27 6.28
N GLY A 119 18.24 8.10 6.13
CA GLY A 119 17.13 8.11 7.10
C GLY A 119 15.94 9.02 6.79
N PRO A 120 14.96 9.09 7.70
CA PRO A 120 13.89 10.10 7.70
C PRO A 120 14.46 11.52 7.58
N SER A 121 13.84 12.39 6.77
CA SER A 121 14.28 13.77 6.64
C SER A 121 14.10 14.55 7.95
N MET A 122 15.10 15.36 8.29
CA MET A 122 15.09 16.22 9.47
C MET A 122 14.70 17.67 9.15
N ASP A 123 14.34 17.95 7.88
CA ASP A 123 13.84 19.26 7.50
C ASP A 123 12.56 19.60 8.28
N SER A 124 12.63 20.67 9.06
CA SER A 124 11.52 21.19 9.86
C SER A 124 10.24 21.48 9.05
N ALA A 125 10.36 21.73 7.75
CA ALA A 125 9.21 21.92 6.86
C ALA A 125 8.53 20.59 6.47
N LEU A 126 9.26 19.47 6.46
CA LEU A 126 8.78 18.16 6.02
C LEU A 126 8.36 17.25 7.18
N VAL A 127 8.96 17.41 8.36
CA VAL A 127 8.66 16.60 9.56
C VAL A 127 7.16 16.58 9.93
N PRO A 128 6.42 17.70 9.89
CA PRO A 128 4.97 17.68 10.17
C PRO A 128 4.18 16.83 9.15
N ASP A 129 4.52 16.95 7.87
CA ASP A 129 3.84 16.22 6.79
C ASP A 129 4.19 14.73 6.82
N GLN A 130 5.43 14.38 7.15
CA GLN A 130 5.84 13.00 7.40
C GLN A 130 5.06 12.37 8.57
N LYS A 131 4.91 13.09 9.69
CA LYS A 131 4.11 12.58 10.83
C LYS A 131 2.65 12.38 10.42
N ARG A 132 2.08 13.32 9.66
CA ARG A 132 0.72 13.20 9.13
C ARG A 132 0.58 12.01 8.17
N PHE A 133 1.59 11.78 7.33
CA PHE A 133 1.65 10.62 6.43
C PHE A 133 1.61 9.30 7.20
N VAL A 134 2.48 9.13 8.19
CA VAL A 134 2.52 7.92 9.03
C VAL A 134 1.18 7.74 9.78
N ALA A 135 0.65 8.81 10.37
CA ALA A 135 -0.63 8.78 11.07
C ALA A 135 -1.79 8.37 10.14
N LEU A 136 -1.84 8.90 8.93
CA LEU A 136 -2.82 8.55 7.90
C LEU A 136 -2.74 7.05 7.56
N LEU A 137 -1.55 6.52 7.28
CA LEU A 137 -1.39 5.11 6.97
C LEU A 137 -1.85 4.22 8.14
N ARG A 138 -1.47 4.60 9.37
CA ARG A 138 -1.87 3.86 10.58
C ARG A 138 -3.39 3.81 10.75
N SER A 139 -4.10 4.90 10.48
CA SER A 139 -5.56 4.95 10.63
C SER A 139 -6.29 4.14 9.57
N PHE A 140 -5.70 3.95 8.38
CA PHE A 140 -6.33 3.25 7.27
C PHE A 140 -6.10 1.74 7.27
N ILE A 141 -4.96 1.25 7.76
CA ILE A 141 -4.60 -0.18 7.71
C ILE A 141 -5.72 -1.14 8.17
N PRO A 142 -6.43 -0.91 9.29
CA PRO A 142 -7.50 -1.82 9.72
C PRO A 142 -8.66 -1.94 8.71
N TRP A 143 -8.84 -0.92 7.88
CA TRP A 143 -9.97 -0.77 6.96
C TRP A 143 -9.61 -1.10 5.52
N LEU A 144 -8.35 -1.37 5.20
CA LEU A 144 -7.95 -1.71 3.84
C LEU A 144 -8.15 -3.20 3.56
N PRO A 145 -8.34 -3.60 2.27
CA PRO A 145 -8.14 -4.97 1.83
C PRO A 145 -6.71 -5.40 2.18
N TRP A 146 -6.53 -6.64 2.63
CA TRP A 146 -5.23 -7.08 3.17
C TRP A 146 -4.08 -6.91 2.17
N ARG A 147 -4.33 -7.16 0.88
CA ARG A 147 -3.35 -7.02 -0.22
C ARG A 147 -2.82 -5.60 -0.39
N GLU A 148 -3.56 -4.61 0.11
CA GLU A 148 -3.20 -3.19 0.00
C GLU A 148 -2.50 -2.64 1.25
N THR A 149 -2.40 -3.44 2.32
CA THR A 149 -1.76 -3.02 3.58
C THR A 149 -0.23 -3.08 3.55
N GLU A 150 0.36 -3.95 2.72
CA GLU A 150 1.80 -4.26 2.76
C GLU A 150 2.69 -3.02 2.57
N GLN A 151 2.40 -2.20 1.55
CA GLN A 151 3.18 -0.97 1.27
C GLN A 151 3.04 0.07 2.39
N ALA A 152 1.88 0.13 3.06
CA ALA A 152 1.66 1.01 4.18
C ALA A 152 2.48 0.58 5.40
N LEU A 153 2.51 -0.72 5.71
CA LEU A 153 3.33 -1.29 6.79
C LEU A 153 4.83 -1.03 6.56
N ILE A 154 5.32 -1.27 5.34
CA ILE A 154 6.70 -0.96 4.91
C ILE A 154 7.03 0.52 5.16
N ALA A 155 6.12 1.42 4.79
CA ALA A 155 6.34 2.86 4.91
C ALA A 155 6.38 3.30 6.38
N ILE A 156 5.49 2.79 7.23
CA ILE A 156 5.47 3.08 8.67
C ILE A 156 6.77 2.63 9.33
N TRP A 157 7.19 1.38 9.10
CA TRP A 157 8.46 0.87 9.63
C TRP A 157 9.65 1.72 9.18
N ALA A 158 9.71 2.10 7.91
CA ALA A 158 10.84 2.87 7.37
C ALA A 158 11.01 4.26 7.99
N PHE A 159 10.00 4.79 8.68
CA PHE A 159 10.08 6.09 9.36
C PHE A 159 10.27 6.00 10.87
N GLY A 160 9.71 4.97 11.51
CA GLY A 160 9.80 4.84 12.97
C GLY A 160 10.75 3.75 13.48
N HIS A 161 11.17 2.79 12.64
CA HIS A 161 12.01 1.65 13.02
C HIS A 161 11.53 0.98 14.32
N ASP A 162 12.40 0.79 15.31
CA ASP A 162 12.11 0.16 16.60
C ASP A 162 11.10 0.93 17.47
N ARG A 163 10.81 2.19 17.14
CA ARG A 163 9.77 3.00 17.80
C ARG A 163 8.36 2.57 17.42
N GLU A 164 8.21 1.83 16.32
CA GLU A 164 6.91 1.30 15.86
C GLU A 164 6.55 -0.04 16.50
N LEU A 165 7.39 -0.58 17.40
CA LEU A 165 7.21 -1.91 17.96
C LEU A 165 5.82 -2.12 18.57
N GLU A 166 5.33 -1.15 19.35
CA GLU A 166 4.01 -1.23 19.99
C GLU A 166 2.88 -1.27 18.96
N TYR A 167 3.00 -0.48 17.89
CA TYR A 167 2.02 -0.46 16.81
C TYR A 167 1.97 -1.80 16.06
N PHE A 168 3.12 -2.34 15.67
CA PHE A 168 3.17 -3.65 15.00
C PHE A 168 2.77 -4.81 15.91
N THR A 169 3.01 -4.69 17.23
CA THR A 169 2.51 -5.65 18.21
C THR A 169 0.99 -5.64 18.27
N ALA A 170 0.38 -4.45 18.39
CA ALA A 170 -1.07 -4.33 18.41
C ALA A 170 -1.72 -4.92 17.15
N LEU A 171 -1.17 -4.64 15.96
CA LEU A 171 -1.69 -5.22 14.71
C LEU A 171 -1.50 -6.73 14.60
N ALA A 172 -0.35 -7.25 15.04
CA ALA A 172 -0.06 -8.69 14.96
C ALA A 172 -1.02 -9.52 15.84
N ASP A 173 -1.45 -8.95 16.96
CA ASP A 173 -2.30 -9.63 17.94
C ASP A 173 -3.80 -9.31 17.75
N ASP A 174 -4.17 -8.41 16.83
CA ASP A 174 -5.56 -8.02 16.57
C ASP A 174 -6.30 -9.10 15.76
N THR A 175 -7.15 -9.87 16.44
CA THR A 175 -7.90 -10.96 15.82
C THR A 175 -9.00 -10.53 14.86
N SER A 176 -9.34 -9.23 14.80
CA SER A 176 -10.31 -8.71 13.83
C SER A 176 -9.69 -8.46 12.44
N LEU A 177 -8.36 -8.46 12.34
CA LEU A 177 -7.65 -8.28 11.07
C LEU A 177 -7.48 -9.59 10.33
N HIS A 178 -7.41 -9.48 8.99
CA HIS A 178 -7.10 -10.60 8.12
C HIS A 178 -5.75 -11.26 8.49
N PRO A 179 -5.63 -12.61 8.45
CA PRO A 179 -4.41 -13.32 8.84
C PRO A 179 -3.11 -12.79 8.21
N GLU A 180 -3.14 -12.49 6.91
CA GLU A 180 -1.99 -11.94 6.18
C GLU A 180 -1.52 -10.58 6.70
N VAL A 181 -2.45 -9.72 7.15
CA VAL A 181 -2.10 -8.41 7.75
C VAL A 181 -1.38 -8.65 9.08
N ARG A 182 -1.91 -9.55 9.91
CA ARG A 182 -1.32 -9.91 11.21
C ARG A 182 0.06 -10.55 11.04
N GLU A 183 0.23 -11.43 10.05
CA GLU A 183 1.51 -12.05 9.75
C GLU A 183 2.55 -11.02 9.27
N SER A 184 2.15 -10.13 8.38
CA SER A 184 2.98 -9.01 7.93
C SER A 184 3.37 -8.10 9.10
N ALA A 185 2.42 -7.76 9.99
CA ALA A 185 2.70 -7.00 11.20
C ALA A 185 3.66 -7.75 12.15
N ALA A 186 3.48 -9.06 12.34
CA ALA A 186 4.36 -9.88 13.14
C ALA A 186 5.78 -9.95 12.56
N HIS A 187 5.93 -9.91 11.24
CA HIS A 187 7.23 -9.78 10.58
C HIS A 187 7.92 -8.46 10.96
N TYR A 188 7.24 -7.33 10.84
CA TYR A 188 7.81 -6.03 11.24
C TYR A 188 8.05 -5.92 12.74
N ARG A 189 7.19 -6.49 13.59
CA ARG A 189 7.43 -6.63 15.04
C ARG A 189 8.79 -7.26 15.32
N ARG A 190 9.11 -8.40 14.68
CA ARG A 190 10.41 -9.09 14.82
C ARG A 190 11.59 -8.27 14.30
N ILE A 191 11.40 -7.43 13.28
CA ILE A 191 12.43 -6.49 12.83
C ILE A 191 12.68 -5.44 13.91
N CYS A 192 11.62 -4.78 14.41
CA CYS A 192 11.71 -3.77 15.45
C CYS A 192 12.35 -4.28 16.75
N GLU A 193 12.04 -5.52 17.17
CA GLU A 193 12.67 -6.17 18.33
C GLU A 193 14.19 -6.30 18.15
N ARG A 194 14.64 -6.72 16.97
CA ARG A 194 16.08 -6.84 16.66
C ARG A 194 16.77 -5.47 16.63
N GLU A 195 16.13 -4.48 16.02
CA GLU A 195 16.64 -3.09 15.98
C GLU A 195 16.78 -2.51 17.39
N ARG A 196 15.77 -2.71 18.25
CA ARG A 196 15.80 -2.27 19.66
C ARG A 196 16.94 -2.93 20.43
N ALA A 197 17.07 -4.25 20.32
CA ALA A 197 18.12 -5.00 21.01
C ALA A 197 19.52 -4.57 20.56
N ALA A 198 19.72 -4.32 19.25
CA ALA A 198 20.98 -3.82 18.72
C ALA A 198 21.33 -2.44 19.29
N ARG A 199 20.36 -1.51 19.34
CA ARG A 199 20.53 -0.17 19.91
C ARG A 199 20.86 -0.22 21.41
N GLU A 200 20.19 -1.08 22.17
CA GLU A 200 20.46 -1.26 23.61
C GLU A 200 21.86 -1.84 23.85
N ALA A 201 22.31 -2.78 23.01
CA ALA A 201 23.66 -3.34 23.08
C ALA A 201 24.75 -2.31 22.75
N GLU A 202 24.55 -1.47 21.74
CA GLU A 202 25.46 -0.38 21.38
C GLU A 202 25.60 0.63 22.53
N GLN A 203 24.47 1.06 23.11
CA GLN A 203 24.45 1.98 24.25
C GLN A 203 25.15 1.41 25.50
N ALA A 204 25.00 0.10 25.75
CA ALA A 204 25.69 -0.57 26.85
C ALA A 204 27.21 -0.68 26.60
N GLY A 205 27.63 -0.90 25.34
CA GLY A 205 29.04 -0.92 24.95
C GLY A 205 29.71 0.44 25.08
N ASP A 206 29.06 1.51 24.60
CA ASP A 206 29.55 2.89 24.72
C ASP A 206 29.67 3.34 26.18
N ALA A 207 28.70 2.96 27.04
CA ALA A 207 28.75 3.26 28.46
C ALA A 207 29.90 2.55 29.18
N ALA A 208 30.20 1.30 28.82
CA ALA A 208 31.34 0.56 29.38
C ALA A 208 32.69 1.14 28.93
N GLN A 209 32.78 1.65 27.70
CA GLN A 209 34.00 2.28 27.18
C GLN A 209 34.23 3.69 27.74
N ALA A 210 33.18 4.42 28.08
CA ALA A 210 33.27 5.70 28.80
C ALA A 210 33.80 5.53 30.23
N ASP A 211 33.42 4.46 30.94
CA ASP A 211 33.86 4.15 32.30
C ASP A 211 35.34 3.71 32.37
N ASP A 212 35.85 3.03 31.33
CA ASP A 212 37.26 2.60 31.20
C ASP A 212 38.21 3.73 30.76
N SER A 213 37.68 4.83 30.21
CA SER A 213 38.47 6.00 29.76
C SER A 213 38.92 6.96 30.86
N GLY A 214 38.75 6.57 32.14
CA GLY A 214 39.26 7.20 33.37
C GLY A 214 40.11 8.44 33.19
N ILE A 215 39.46 9.61 33.07
CA ILE A 215 40.12 10.90 33.26
C ILE A 215 40.40 11.02 34.76
N GLU A 216 41.64 10.72 35.15
CA GLU A 216 42.15 11.03 36.48
C GLU A 216 42.16 12.56 36.67
N TRP A 217 41.24 13.06 37.51
CA TRP A 217 41.31 14.42 37.99
C TRP A 217 42.46 14.52 39.02
N PRO A 218 43.38 15.49 38.89
CA PRO A 218 44.46 15.64 39.85
C PRO A 218 43.88 16.04 41.21
N SER A 219 44.20 15.24 42.23
CA SER A 219 43.86 15.48 43.63
C SER A 219 44.44 16.83 44.09
N ALA A 220 43.59 17.62 44.75
CA ALA A 220 43.91 18.94 45.30
C ALA A 220 44.93 18.91 46.45
#